data_AF-A0A7J3TMJ8-F1
#
_entry.id   AF-A0A7J3TMJ8-F1
#
_cell.length_a   1.000
_cell.length_b   1.000
_cell.length_c   1.000
_cell.angle_alpha   90.00
_cell.angle_beta   90.00
_cell.angle_gamma   90.00
#
_symmetry.space_group_name_H-M   'P 1'
#
loop_
_entity.id
_entity.type
_entity.pdbx_description
1 polymer ?
#
loop_
_entity_poly.entity_id
_entity_poly.type
_entity_poly.pdbx_seq_one_letter_code
_entity_poly.pdbx_strand_id
1 'polypeptide(L)' 'MKTYVTIILSSEGARPSEIKSRLFGLGLKAVKGSYDFVYEWDREPDIEDLLDFADRIQAALKGTDVMFSIETV' A
#
# COMPACT_ATOMS: atom_id res chain seq x y z
N MET A 1 4.85 -6.31 13.65
CA MET A 1 5.16 -6.84 12.31
C MET A 1 5.05 -5.69 11.30
N LYS A 2 5.72 -5.74 10.15
CA LYS A 2 5.61 -4.68 9.12
C LYS A 2 5.14 -5.26 7.80
N THR A 3 4.23 -4.57 7.14
CA THR A 3 3.91 -4.83 5.73
C THR A 3 4.45 -3.71 4.88
N TYR A 4 5.29 -4.06 3.92
CA TYR A 4 5.80 -3.14 2.91
C TYR A 4 4.94 -3.21 1.66
N VAL A 5 4.78 -2.08 1.00
CA VAL A 5 4.01 -1.96 -0.24
C VAL A 5 4.89 -1.34 -1.32
N THR A 6 4.91 -1.98 -2.48
CA THR A 6 5.57 -1.48 -3.69
C THR A 6 4.50 -1.16 -4.72
N ILE A 7 4.59 0.01 -5.34
CA ILE A 7 3.66 0.48 -6.36
C ILE A 7 4.37 0.50 -7.71
N ILE A 8 3.77 -0.16 -8.70
CA ILE A 8 4.17 -0.03 -10.10
C ILE A 8 3.28 1.03 -10.74
N LEU A 9 3.88 2.18 -11.04
CA LEU A 9 3.20 3.36 -11.58
C LEU A 9 3.00 3.25 -13.10
N SER A 10 1.87 3.76 -13.59
CA SER A 10 1.54 3.94 -15.01
C SER A 10 1.71 5.40 -15.40
N SER A 11 2.24 5.69 -16.59
CA SER A 11 2.30 7.07 -17.14
C SER A 11 0.92 7.64 -17.43
N GLU A 12 -0.05 6.76 -17.71
CA GLU A 12 -1.45 7.11 -17.99
C GLU A 12 -2.33 7.08 -16.73
N GLY A 13 -1.74 6.66 -15.60
CA GLY A 13 -2.43 6.55 -14.31
C GLY A 13 -2.45 7.83 -13.50
N ALA A 14 -2.92 7.70 -12.25
CA ALA A 14 -2.94 8.83 -11.32
C ALA A 14 -1.52 9.25 -10.92
N ARG A 15 -1.36 10.52 -10.55
CA ARG A 15 -0.05 11.07 -10.16
C ARG A 15 0.46 10.36 -8.90
N PRO A 16 1.79 10.12 -8.75
CA PRO A 16 2.34 9.50 -7.55
C PRO A 16 2.01 10.24 -6.25
N SER A 17 1.87 11.57 -6.31
CA SER A 17 1.44 12.37 -5.16
C SER A 17 0.00 12.09 -4.72
N GLU A 18 -0.89 11.78 -5.66
CA GLU A 18 -2.27 11.38 -5.37
C GLU A 18 -2.31 9.97 -4.77
N ILE A 19 -1.58 9.02 -5.36
CA ILE A 19 -1.41 7.66 -4.83
C ILE A 19 -0.98 7.71 -3.35
N LYS A 20 0.06 8.49 -3.07
CA LYS A 20 0.57 8.70 -1.70
C LYS A 20 -0.52 9.20 -0.76
N SER A 21 -1.27 10.23 -1.16
CA SER A 21 -2.33 10.81 -0.32
C SER A 21 -3.44 9.81 0.00
N ARG A 22 -3.82 8.95 -0.96
CA ARG A 22 -4.84 7.91 -0.71
C ARG A 22 -4.36 6.85 0.27
N LEU A 23 -3.11 6.39 0.13
CA LEU A 23 -2.53 5.37 1.01
C LEU A 23 -2.27 5.88 2.43
N PHE A 24 -1.96 7.16 2.61
CA PHE A 24 -1.81 7.75 3.94
C PHE A 24 -3.11 7.69 4.76
N GLY A 25 -4.27 7.76 4.09
CA GLY A 25 -5.57 7.59 4.75
C GLY A 25 -5.79 6.21 5.36
N LEU A 26 -5.01 5.21 4.95
CA LEU A 26 -5.04 3.84 5.48
C LEU A 26 -3.99 3.60 6.59
N GLY A 27 -3.22 4.62 6.95
CA GLY A 27 -2.15 4.52 7.96
C GLY A 27 -0.80 4.09 7.39
N LEU A 28 -0.66 3.96 6.06
CA LEU A 28 0.65 3.73 5.44
C LEU A 28 1.53 4.98 5.54
N LYS A 29 2.83 4.75 5.74
CA LYS A 29 3.86 5.78 5.77
C LYS A 29 4.75 5.62 4.55
N ALA A 30 5.05 6.72 3.85
CA ALA A 30 6.01 6.69 2.75
C ALA A 30 7.43 6.49 3.30
N VAL A 31 8.22 5.67 2.61
CA VAL A 31 9.62 5.40 2.97
C VAL A 31 10.53 5.63 1.78
N LYS A 32 11.84 5.64 2.04
CA LYS A 32 12.87 5.66 0.99
C LYS A 32 13.59 4.32 1.03
N GLY A 33 13.89 3.73 -0.13
CA GLY A 33 14.62 2.47 -0.22
C GLY A 33 13.97 1.52 -1.21
N SER A 34 14.01 0.23 -0.89
CA SER A 34 13.53 -0.86 -1.76
C SER A 34 12.00 -0.95 -1.91
N TYR A 35 11.26 -0.26 -1.03
CA TYR A 35 9.80 -0.23 -1.01
C TYR A 35 9.32 1.23 -0.98
N ASP A 36 8.07 1.46 -1.38
CA ASP A 36 7.50 2.81 -1.43
C ASP A 36 6.79 3.19 -0.12
N PHE A 37 6.13 2.21 0.53
CA PHE A 37 5.38 2.43 1.76
C PHE A 37 5.59 1.31 2.78
N VAL A 38 5.29 1.63 4.05
CA VAL A 38 5.25 0.67 5.15
C VAL A 38 4.00 0.88 6.00
N TYR A 39 3.41 -0.21 6.45
CA TYR A 39 2.38 -0.28 7.46
C TYR A 39 2.92 -1.03 8.70
N GLU A 40 2.67 -0.48 9.88
CA GLU A 40 3.14 -1.04 11.15
C GLU A 40 1.94 -1.66 11.87
N TRP A 41 1.98 -2.97 12.06
CA TRP A 41 0.94 -3.70 12.78
C TRP A 41 1.15 -3.65 14.29
N ASP A 42 0.07 -3.39 15.03
CA ASP A 42 0.08 -3.38 16.50
C ASP A 42 0.19 -4.79 17.11
N ARG A 43 -0.15 -5.82 16.34
CA ARG A 43 -0.02 -7.24 16.68
C ARG A 43 0.52 -8.03 15.50
N GLU A 44 0.77 -9.32 15.69
CA GLU A 44 1.00 -10.22 14.57
C GLU A 44 -0.32 -10.40 13.80
N PRO A 45 -0.39 -10.01 12.50
CA PRO A 45 -1.58 -10.25 11.69
C PRO A 45 -1.69 -11.72 11.30
N ASP A 46 -2.91 -12.21 11.21
CA ASP A 46 -3.20 -13.49 10.55
C ASP A 46 -3.43 -13.29 9.04
N ILE A 47 -3.77 -14.37 8.33
CA ILE A 47 -4.00 -14.31 6.89
C ILE A 47 -5.23 -13.44 6.54
N GLU A 48 -6.28 -13.46 7.36
CA GLU A 48 -7.49 -12.68 7.09
C GLU A 48 -7.21 -11.18 7.27
N ASP A 49 -6.42 -10.80 8.27
CA ASP A 49 -5.95 -9.42 8.43
C ASP A 49 -5.15 -8.93 7.20
N LEU A 50 -4.29 -9.79 6.65
CA LEU A 50 -3.49 -9.46 5.46
C LEU A 50 -4.36 -9.31 4.21
N LEU A 51 -5.39 -10.15 4.05
CA LEU A 51 -6.35 -10.07 2.95
C LEU A 51 -7.22 -8.81 3.04
N ASP A 52 -7.78 -8.50 4.22
CA ASP A 52 -8.53 -7.26 4.44
C ASP A 52 -7.67 -6.02 4.15
N PHE A 53 -6.40 -6.05 4.57
CA PHE A 53 -5.48 -4.96 4.28
C PHE A 53 -5.21 -4.80 2.79
N ALA A 54 -5.01 -5.90 2.05
CA ALA A 54 -4.86 -5.87 0.60
C ALA A 54 -6.12 -5.31 -0.09
N ASP A 55 -7.32 -5.71 0.35
CA ASP A 55 -8.60 -5.21 -0.16
C ASP A 55 -8.76 -3.71 0.09
N ARG A 56 -8.38 -3.22 1.27
CA ARG A 56 -8.41 -1.79 1.59
C ARG A 56 -7.46 -0.98 0.71
N ILE A 57 -6.25 -1.48 0.44
CA ILE A 57 -5.32 -0.85 -0.49
C ILE A 57 -5.91 -0.84 -1.90
N GLN A 58 -6.44 -1.98 -2.37
CA GLN A 58 -7.06 -2.09 -3.69
C GLN A 58 -8.21 -1.09 -3.85
N ALA A 59 -9.09 -0.99 -2.85
CA ALA A 59 -10.21 -0.08 -2.85
C ALA A 59 -9.76 1.39 -2.90
N ALA A 60 -8.72 1.76 -2.13
CA ALA A 60 -8.17 3.11 -2.14
C ALA A 60 -7.53 3.47 -3.49
N LEU A 61 -6.88 2.51 -4.15
CA LEU A 61 -6.21 2.69 -5.44
C LEU A 61 -7.13 2.46 -6.64
N LYS A 62 -8.43 2.21 -6.41
CA LYS A 62 -9.39 2.01 -7.50
C LYS A 62 -9.41 3.22 -8.44
N GLY A 63 -9.30 2.93 -9.74
CA GLY A 63 -9.33 3.93 -10.81
C GLY A 63 -8.03 4.71 -11.00
N THR A 64 -6.93 4.31 -10.36
CA THR A 64 -5.64 5.01 -10.52
C THR A 64 -4.69 4.36 -11.53
N ASP A 65 -5.06 3.21 -12.10
CA ASP A 65 -4.26 2.46 -13.08
C ASP A 65 -2.85 2.08 -12.57
N VAL A 66 -2.76 1.67 -11.30
CA VAL A 66 -1.50 1.18 -10.71
C VAL A 66 -1.63 -0.28 -10.34
N MET A 67 -0.50 -0.98 -10.34
CA MET A 67 -0.39 -2.30 -9.71
C MET A 67 0.37 -2.14 -8.39
N PHE A 68 0.14 -3.06 -7.45
CA PHE A 68 0.87 -3.08 -6.19
C PHE A 68 1.18 -4.51 -5.75
N SER A 69 2.22 -4.65 -4.94
CA SER A 69 2.51 -5.87 -4.19
C SER A 69 2.70 -5.54 -2.72
N ILE A 70 2.41 -6.51 -1.86
CA ILE A 70 2.63 -6.41 -0.41
C ILE A 70 3.56 -7.52 0.06
N GLU A 71 4.42 -7.21 1.02
CA GLU A 71 5.33 -8.15 1.66
C GLU A 71 5.32 -7.93 3.17
N THR A 72 5.06 -8.97 3.94
CA THR A 72 4.97 -8.88 5.41
C THR A 72 6.13 -9.62 6.07
N VAL A 73 6.91 -8.91 6.91
CA VAL A 73 8.07 -9.42 7.64
C VAL A 73 8.18 -8.86 9.07
#